data_AF-A0A520EZZ1-F1
#
_entry.id   AF-A0A520EZZ1-F1
#
_cell.length_a   1.000
_cell.length_b   1.000
_cell.length_c   1.000
_cell.angle_alpha   90.00
_cell.angle_beta   90.00
_cell.angle_gamma   90.00
#
_symmetry.space_group_name_H-M   'P 1'
#
loop_
_entity.id
_entity.type
_entity.pdbx_description
1 polymer ?
#
loop_
_entity_poly.entity_id
_entity_poly.type
_entity_poly.pdbx_seq_one_letter_code
_entity_poly.pdbx_strand_id
1 'polypeptide(L)'
;MCGLPCVALPLDGPPVGINVGFSRSDCNKVALIRRVEGSTRPKNGTHRTRLSRNVAAVLLTVTANATTDFPDASDIGYLLHKHPDRVQTRNLPMGQTTVLYPEVSAERTTLAVLLDATDGKSPAASGLAVALSRLFKQTLAGVCTTRTELVSAAIDLIVTMPAAPSRGATDLAPRLFGPLGWNVETTPIPLDSTQPNWGDSEYVDLVLTGTFTLSAALRHLYVLLPVLDDTKHYWVGEDEADKLVRAAGDWLGD
;
A
#
# COMPACT_ATOMS: atom_id res chain seq x y z
N MET A 1 -31.46 11.68 -5.48
CA MET A 1 -31.65 10.96 -4.20
C MET A 1 -31.21 9.52 -4.40
N CYS A 2 -30.04 9.17 -3.88
CA CYS A 2 -29.65 7.77 -3.70
C CYS A 2 -28.90 7.74 -2.37
N GLY A 3 -29.61 7.35 -1.32
CA GLY A 3 -29.07 7.19 0.02
C GLY A 3 -28.50 5.79 0.14
N LEU A 4 -27.21 5.70 0.41
CA LEU A 4 -26.58 4.52 1.00
C LEU A 4 -26.22 4.87 2.46
N PRO A 5 -26.37 3.93 3.40
CA PRO A 5 -26.24 4.20 4.82
C PRO A 5 -24.76 4.39 5.18
N CYS A 6 -24.44 5.52 5.84
CA CYS A 6 -23.20 5.67 6.59
C CYS A 6 -23.14 4.57 7.65
N VAL A 7 -22.28 3.57 7.46
CA VAL A 7 -21.94 2.61 8.51
C VAL A 7 -21.02 3.33 9.50
N ALA A 8 -21.61 3.80 10.60
CA ALA A 8 -20.85 4.28 11.74
C ALA A 8 -20.17 3.07 12.41
N LEU A 9 -18.85 3.05 12.42
CA LEU A 9 -18.07 2.13 13.26
C LEU A 9 -18.35 2.50 14.73
N PRO A 10 -18.77 1.55 15.59
CA PRO A 10 -18.94 1.83 17.01
C PRO A 10 -17.55 1.97 17.64
N LEU A 11 -17.11 3.21 17.83
CA LEU A 11 -15.93 3.55 18.61
C LEU A 11 -16.39 3.96 20.01
N ASP A 12 -16.52 3.00 20.92
CA ASP A 12 -16.69 3.30 22.35
C ASP A 12 -15.37 3.84 22.92
N GLY A 13 -15.26 5.17 23.02
CA GLY A 13 -14.13 5.89 23.60
C GLY A 13 -14.29 7.41 23.41
N PRO A 14 -13.65 8.25 24.26
CA PRO A 14 -13.76 9.70 24.14
C PRO A 14 -13.25 10.18 22.77
N PRO A 15 -13.85 11.23 22.18
CA PRO A 15 -13.67 11.57 20.78
C PRO A 15 -12.23 11.98 20.48
N VAL A 16 -11.45 11.08 19.89
CA VAL A 16 -10.20 11.43 19.22
C VAL A 16 -10.59 11.89 17.83
N GLY A 17 -10.48 13.20 17.58
CA GLY A 17 -10.87 13.81 16.31
C GLY A 17 -10.12 13.19 15.13
N ILE A 18 -10.79 12.29 14.42
CA ILE A 18 -10.39 11.79 13.11
C ILE A 18 -10.83 12.85 12.10
N ASN A 19 -9.92 13.71 11.66
CA ASN A 19 -10.19 14.62 10.53
C ASN A 19 -9.92 13.86 9.22
N VAL A 20 -10.92 13.14 8.73
CA VAL A 20 -10.94 12.68 7.33
C VAL A 20 -11.48 13.85 6.49
N GLY A 21 -10.58 14.74 6.09
CA GLY A 21 -10.91 15.83 5.17
C GLY A 21 -10.97 15.31 3.74
N PHE A 22 -12.16 15.03 3.23
CA PHE A 22 -12.37 14.83 1.79
C PHE A 22 -12.35 16.20 1.10
N SER A 23 -11.25 16.55 0.42
CA SER A 23 -11.26 17.68 -0.51
C SER A 23 -11.90 17.25 -1.82
N ARG A 24 -13.00 17.91 -2.21
CA ARG A 24 -13.83 17.61 -3.38
C ARG A 24 -13.14 17.81 -4.75
N SER A 25 -11.84 18.10 -4.76
CA SER A 25 -11.11 18.53 -5.96
C SER A 25 -9.94 17.62 -6.36
N ASP A 26 -9.51 16.69 -5.49
CA ASP A 26 -8.40 15.76 -5.74
C ASP A 26 -8.74 14.37 -5.15
N CYS A 27 -9.33 13.47 -5.94
CA CYS A 27 -9.74 12.14 -5.48
C CYS A 27 -8.60 11.17 -5.07
N ASN A 28 -7.32 11.59 -5.10
CA ASN A 28 -6.16 10.70 -4.89
C ASN A 28 -5.38 10.92 -3.59
N LYS A 29 -5.75 11.86 -2.72
CA LYS A 29 -4.97 12.14 -1.50
C LYS A 29 -5.59 11.46 -0.28
N VAL A 30 -5.24 10.20 -0.05
CA VAL A 30 -5.49 9.59 1.28
C VAL A 30 -4.38 10.06 2.21
N ALA A 31 -4.75 10.91 3.16
CA ALA A 31 -3.85 11.49 4.14
C ALA A 31 -3.25 10.40 5.06
N LEU A 32 -1.94 10.53 5.32
CA LEU A 32 -1.24 9.85 6.40
C LEU A 32 -2.05 10.01 7.70
N ILE A 33 -2.56 8.91 8.25
CA ILE A 33 -3.27 8.93 9.55
C ILE A 33 -2.21 9.08 10.64
N ARG A 34 -1.87 10.33 10.97
CA ARG A 34 -1.08 10.66 12.16
C ARG A 34 -2.00 10.84 13.36
N ARG A 35 -1.66 10.16 14.46
CA ARG A 35 -2.09 10.60 15.79
C ARG A 35 -1.26 11.84 16.16
N VAL A 36 -1.86 13.02 16.08
CA VAL A 36 -1.20 14.26 16.52
C VAL A 36 -1.45 14.44 18.01
N GLU A 37 -0.46 14.08 18.83
CA GLU A 37 -0.36 14.59 20.21
C GLU A 37 0.68 15.72 20.21
N GLY A 38 0.28 16.91 20.68
CA GLY A 38 0.95 18.19 20.44
C GLY A 38 2.47 18.17 20.63
N SER A 39 3.22 18.68 19.64
CA SER A 39 4.68 18.68 19.67
C SER A 39 5.23 20.11 19.81
N THR A 40 5.99 20.34 20.88
CA THR A 40 6.98 21.42 20.96
C THR A 40 8.34 20.89 20.51
N ARG A 41 9.11 21.69 19.76
CA ARG A 41 10.43 21.31 19.19
C ARG A 41 11.38 20.78 20.29
N PRO A 42 11.80 19.50 20.27
CA PRO A 42 12.76 18.98 21.24
C PRO A 42 14.18 19.42 20.88
N LYS A 43 14.92 19.89 21.88
CA LYS A 43 16.37 20.17 21.77
C LYS A 43 17.13 18.86 22.01
N ASN A 44 17.69 18.27 20.95
CA ASN A 44 18.86 17.36 20.89
C ASN A 44 18.66 16.13 19.99
N GLY A 45 19.71 15.81 19.23
CA GLY A 45 19.75 14.89 18.08
C GLY A 45 19.66 13.39 18.39
N THR A 46 18.67 12.95 19.15
CA THR A 46 18.34 11.52 19.37
C THR A 46 17.07 11.07 18.61
N HIS A 47 16.71 11.79 17.53
CA HIS A 47 15.44 11.70 16.81
C HIS A 47 15.19 10.40 16.01
N ARG A 48 16.23 9.62 15.68
CA ARG A 48 16.11 8.48 14.75
C ARG A 48 15.23 7.33 15.25
N THR A 49 14.96 7.22 16.54
CA THR A 49 14.32 6.02 17.13
C THR A 49 12.88 6.23 17.59
N ARG A 50 12.32 7.45 17.52
CA ARG A 50 10.98 7.75 18.10
C ARG A 50 9.86 7.96 17.09
N LEU A 51 10.15 8.41 15.87
CA LEU A 51 9.10 8.66 14.86
C LEU A 51 8.49 7.37 14.27
N SER A 52 9.28 6.29 14.22
CA SER A 52 8.85 4.96 13.79
C SER A 52 7.79 4.29 14.69
N ARG A 53 7.50 4.86 15.87
CA ARG A 53 6.43 4.39 16.78
C ARG A 53 5.04 4.99 16.52
N ASN A 54 4.90 5.97 15.62
CA ASN A 54 3.64 6.73 15.45
C ASN A 54 2.90 6.49 14.13
N VAL A 55 3.35 5.55 13.29
CA VAL A 55 2.54 5.12 12.14
C VAL A 55 1.45 4.21 12.68
N ALA A 56 0.20 4.66 12.63
CA ALA A 56 -0.94 3.87 13.09
C ALA A 56 -1.45 2.91 12.01
N ALA A 57 -1.25 3.27 10.73
CA ALA A 57 -1.69 2.47 9.60
C ALA A 57 -0.82 2.74 8.35
N VAL A 58 -0.72 1.74 7.48
CA VAL A 58 -0.13 1.86 6.14
C VAL A 58 -1.18 1.53 5.09
N LEU A 59 -1.27 2.35 4.05
CA LEU A 59 -2.18 2.18 2.93
C LEU A 59 -1.40 1.90 1.65
N LEU A 60 -1.89 0.94 0.88
CA LEU A 60 -1.53 0.72 -0.51
C LEU A 60 -2.81 0.68 -1.35
N THR A 61 -2.80 1.37 -2.48
CA THR A 61 -3.85 1.17 -3.49
C THR A 61 -3.27 0.52 -4.74
N VAL A 62 -4.10 -0.30 -5.39
CA VAL A 62 -3.84 -0.86 -6.72
C VAL A 62 -5.03 -0.48 -7.58
N THR A 63 -4.79 0.39 -8.55
CA THR A 63 -5.77 0.82 -9.54
C THR A 63 -5.47 0.15 -10.87
N ALA A 64 -6.49 -0.45 -11.47
CA ALA A 64 -6.47 -0.88 -12.86
C ALA A 64 -7.28 0.10 -13.71
N ASN A 65 -6.74 0.45 -14.87
CA ASN A 65 -7.49 1.10 -15.94
C ASN A 65 -7.81 0.07 -17.03
N ALA A 66 -8.95 0.24 -17.70
CA ALA A 66 -9.32 -0.59 -18.83
C ALA A 66 -8.31 -0.47 -19.98
N THR A 67 -7.94 -1.60 -20.56
CA THR A 67 -7.10 -1.69 -21.76
C THR A 67 -7.81 -2.55 -22.81
N THR A 68 -7.23 -2.66 -24.01
CA THR A 68 -7.76 -3.59 -25.02
C THR A 68 -7.74 -5.04 -24.56
N ASP A 69 -6.72 -5.44 -23.80
CA ASP A 69 -6.55 -6.81 -23.28
C ASP A 69 -7.27 -7.02 -21.93
N PHE A 70 -7.68 -5.94 -21.27
CA PHE A 70 -8.40 -5.93 -20.01
C PHE A 70 -9.55 -4.90 -20.05
N PRO A 71 -10.64 -5.17 -20.80
CA PRO A 71 -11.64 -4.16 -21.16
C PRO A 71 -12.56 -3.72 -20.03
N ASP A 72 -12.68 -4.50 -18.96
CA ASP A 72 -13.45 -4.15 -17.77
C ASP A 72 -12.53 -4.18 -16.54
N ALA A 73 -12.16 -3.00 -16.05
CA ALA A 73 -11.28 -2.82 -14.91
C ALA A 73 -11.82 -3.50 -13.64
N SER A 74 -13.14 -3.65 -13.50
CA SER A 74 -13.76 -4.30 -12.33
C SER A 74 -13.43 -5.78 -12.24
N ASP A 75 -13.02 -6.39 -13.35
CA ASP A 75 -12.61 -7.79 -13.39
C ASP A 75 -11.35 -8.09 -12.58
N ILE A 76 -10.63 -7.06 -12.15
CA ILE A 76 -9.49 -7.20 -11.23
C ILE A 76 -9.94 -7.90 -9.93
N GLY A 77 -11.21 -7.76 -9.53
CA GLY A 77 -11.77 -8.45 -8.38
C GLY A 77 -11.83 -9.96 -8.51
N TYR A 78 -12.02 -10.49 -9.73
CA TYR A 78 -11.92 -11.92 -9.99
C TYR A 78 -10.47 -12.40 -9.88
N LEU A 79 -9.52 -11.64 -10.41
CA LEU A 79 -8.10 -11.98 -10.33
C LEU A 79 -7.58 -11.95 -8.88
N LEU A 80 -8.05 -11.00 -8.07
CA LEU A 80 -7.69 -10.85 -6.65
C LEU A 80 -8.45 -11.80 -5.71
N HIS A 81 -9.48 -12.48 -6.23
CA HIS A 81 -10.43 -13.27 -5.43
C HIS A 81 -11.03 -12.41 -4.30
N LYS A 82 -11.42 -11.17 -4.62
CA LYS A 82 -12.07 -10.20 -3.72
C LYS A 82 -13.23 -9.52 -4.43
N HIS A 83 -14.44 -9.80 -3.96
CA HIS A 83 -15.64 -9.17 -4.49
C HIS A 83 -15.68 -7.67 -4.12
N PRO A 84 -15.97 -6.76 -5.07
CA PRO A 84 -15.95 -5.32 -4.81
C PRO A 84 -16.91 -4.85 -3.71
N ASP A 85 -18.13 -5.41 -3.65
CA ASP A 85 -19.13 -5.09 -2.61
C ASP A 85 -18.81 -5.64 -1.20
N ARG A 86 -17.69 -6.33 -1.02
CA ARG A 86 -17.33 -6.95 0.25
C ARG A 86 -16.05 -6.36 0.82
N VAL A 87 -16.20 -5.54 1.86
CA VAL A 87 -15.09 -5.18 2.74
C VAL A 87 -14.65 -6.43 3.49
N GLN A 88 -13.35 -6.75 3.42
CA GLN A 88 -12.79 -7.93 4.05
C GLN A 88 -11.72 -7.52 5.05
N THR A 89 -11.90 -7.95 6.30
CA THR A 89 -10.93 -7.72 7.37
C THR A 89 -10.31 -9.05 7.81
N ARG A 90 -9.01 -9.07 8.02
CA ARG A 90 -8.26 -10.22 8.55
C ARG A 90 -7.24 -9.78 9.58
N ASN A 91 -7.18 -10.50 10.70
CA ASN A 91 -6.13 -10.31 11.69
C ASN A 91 -4.88 -11.07 11.25
N LEU A 92 -3.76 -10.35 11.12
CA LEU A 92 -2.44 -10.91 10.82
C LEU A 92 -1.51 -10.67 12.03
N PRO A 93 -0.42 -11.43 12.18
CA PRO A 93 0.57 -11.21 13.25
C PRO A 93 1.12 -9.78 13.37
N MET A 94 1.08 -8.99 12.30
CA MET A 94 1.59 -7.63 12.20
C MET A 94 0.52 -6.55 12.44
N GLY A 95 -0.76 -6.93 12.53
CA GLY A 95 -1.86 -5.98 12.61
C GLY A 95 -3.14 -6.49 11.95
N GLN A 96 -4.17 -5.65 11.96
CA GLN A 96 -5.41 -5.91 11.25
C GLN A 96 -5.28 -5.40 9.82
N THR A 97 -5.65 -6.21 8.83
CA THR A 97 -5.67 -5.79 7.43
C THR A 97 -7.09 -5.73 6.91
N THR A 98 -7.45 -4.60 6.31
CA THR A 98 -8.73 -4.36 5.65
C THR A 98 -8.52 -4.18 4.16
N VAL A 99 -9.33 -4.87 3.37
CA VAL A 99 -9.38 -4.76 1.91
C VAL A 99 -10.76 -4.24 1.50
N LEU A 100 -10.78 -3.18 0.70
CA LEU A 100 -12.00 -2.60 0.16
C LEU A 100 -11.75 -2.03 -1.24
N TYR A 101 -12.84 -1.66 -1.94
CA TYR A 101 -12.78 -1.02 -3.25
C TYR A 101 -13.37 0.39 -3.16
N PRO A 102 -12.53 1.44 -3.04
CA PRO A 102 -13.03 2.82 -3.03
C PRO A 102 -13.64 3.25 -4.37
N GLU A 103 -13.29 2.60 -5.47
CA GLU A 103 -13.79 2.92 -6.82
C GLU A 103 -13.94 1.64 -7.63
N VAL A 104 -15.11 1.49 -8.27
CA VAL A 104 -15.42 0.34 -9.12
C VAL A 104 -16.19 0.84 -10.34
N SER A 105 -15.58 0.71 -11.50
CA SER A 105 -16.19 0.97 -12.81
C SER A 105 -15.51 0.11 -13.85
N ALA A 106 -16.11 0.03 -15.05
CA ALA A 106 -15.50 -0.68 -16.17
C ALA A 106 -14.22 0.03 -16.64
N GLU A 107 -14.15 1.35 -16.54
CA GLU A 107 -13.03 2.16 -17.01
C GLU A 107 -11.87 2.18 -16.01
N ARG A 108 -12.19 2.20 -14.72
CA ARG A 108 -11.22 2.31 -13.62
C ARG A 108 -11.73 1.63 -12.36
N THR A 109 -10.92 0.75 -11.79
CA THR A 109 -11.23 0.10 -10.50
C THR A 109 -10.02 0.20 -9.59
N THR A 110 -10.26 0.64 -8.36
CA THR A 110 -9.23 0.81 -7.34
C THR A 110 -9.52 -0.11 -6.16
N LEU A 111 -8.54 -0.95 -5.82
CA LEU A 111 -8.45 -1.71 -4.58
C LEU A 111 -7.63 -0.91 -3.56
N ALA A 112 -8.05 -0.90 -2.31
CA ALA A 112 -7.26 -0.39 -1.18
C ALA A 112 -6.98 -1.51 -0.16
N VAL A 113 -5.73 -1.58 0.29
CA VAL A 113 -5.25 -2.45 1.35
C VAL A 113 -4.74 -1.57 2.49
N LEU A 114 -5.46 -1.59 3.61
CA LEU A 114 -5.11 -0.87 4.83
C LEU A 114 -4.56 -1.87 5.85
N LEU A 115 -3.37 -1.63 6.38
CA LEU A 115 -2.79 -2.38 7.48
C LEU A 115 -2.74 -1.49 8.72
N ASP A 116 -3.58 -1.77 9.69
CA ASP A 116 -3.66 -1.09 10.97
C ASP A 116 -2.78 -1.79 12.01
N ALA A 117 -2.01 -1.00 12.74
CA ALA A 117 -1.22 -1.46 13.88
C ALA A 117 -2.12 -2.05 14.98
N THR A 118 -1.78 -3.23 15.48
CA THR A 118 -2.32 -3.73 16.75
C THR A 118 -1.18 -4.04 17.72
N ASP A 119 -1.42 -3.88 19.01
CA ASP A 119 -0.54 -4.35 20.09
C ASP A 119 0.90 -3.81 20.07
N GLY A 120 1.07 -2.49 19.92
CA GLY A 120 2.38 -1.82 20.03
C GLY A 120 3.36 -2.13 18.89
N LYS A 121 2.89 -2.74 17.80
CA LYS A 121 3.66 -2.99 16.58
C LYS A 121 3.49 -1.83 15.61
N SER A 122 4.55 -1.49 14.89
CA SER A 122 4.48 -0.49 13.82
C SER A 122 4.08 -1.20 12.52
N PRO A 123 3.05 -0.72 11.79
CA PRO A 123 2.73 -1.22 10.48
C PRO A 123 3.80 -0.67 9.55
N ALA A 124 4.63 -1.57 9.03
CA ALA A 124 5.75 -1.21 8.17
C ALA A 124 5.49 -1.71 6.73
N ALA A 125 6.24 -1.19 5.76
CA ALA A 125 6.11 -1.67 4.37
C ALA A 125 6.39 -3.17 4.25
N SER A 126 7.25 -3.72 5.11
CA SER A 126 7.44 -5.16 5.24
C SER A 126 6.18 -5.90 5.72
N GLY A 127 5.42 -5.33 6.66
CA GLY A 127 4.13 -5.89 7.10
C GLY A 127 3.08 -5.90 5.99
N LEU A 128 3.08 -4.86 5.14
CA LEU A 128 2.22 -4.80 3.96
C LEU A 128 2.58 -5.90 2.95
N ALA A 129 3.87 -6.17 2.72
CA ALA A 129 4.29 -7.28 1.84
C ALA A 129 3.74 -8.64 2.33
N VAL A 130 3.83 -8.91 3.63
CA VAL A 130 3.25 -10.13 4.25
C VAL A 130 1.73 -10.12 4.12
N ALA A 131 1.07 -8.97 4.25
CA ALA A 131 -0.36 -8.86 4.04
C ALA A 131 -0.76 -9.22 2.59
N LEU A 132 -0.04 -8.71 1.59
CA LEU A 132 -0.24 -9.05 0.19
C LEU A 132 -0.09 -10.57 -0.05
N SER A 133 0.96 -11.19 0.51
CA SER A 133 1.21 -12.63 0.34
C SER A 133 0.07 -13.50 0.87
N ARG A 134 -0.58 -13.06 1.96
CA ARG A 134 -1.70 -13.77 2.60
C ARG A 134 -3.05 -13.45 1.97
N LEU A 135 -3.26 -12.23 1.51
CA LEU A 135 -4.52 -11.79 0.90
C LEU A 135 -4.67 -12.26 -0.55
N PHE A 136 -3.58 -12.25 -1.31
CA PHE A 136 -3.55 -12.47 -2.75
C PHE A 136 -2.69 -13.66 -3.16
N LYS A 137 -2.60 -14.67 -2.29
CA LYS A 137 -1.82 -15.91 -2.51
C LYS A 137 -2.07 -16.54 -3.89
N GLN A 138 -3.33 -16.65 -4.31
CA GLN A 138 -3.70 -17.27 -5.58
C GLN A 138 -3.27 -16.41 -6.78
N THR A 139 -3.45 -15.11 -6.69
CA THR A 139 -3.04 -14.14 -7.72
C THR A 139 -1.52 -14.11 -7.89
N LEU A 140 -0.77 -14.13 -6.77
CA LEU A 140 0.70 -14.25 -6.79
C LEU A 140 1.17 -15.56 -7.45
N ALA A 141 0.38 -16.63 -7.32
CA ALA A 141 0.62 -17.89 -8.00
C ALA A 141 0.14 -17.92 -9.47
N GLY A 142 -0.47 -16.83 -9.97
CA GLY A 142 -1.04 -16.77 -11.32
C GLY A 142 -2.27 -17.66 -11.50
N VAL A 143 -3.04 -17.90 -10.43
CA VAL A 143 -4.20 -18.80 -10.45
C VAL A 143 -5.51 -18.01 -10.38
N CYS A 144 -6.33 -18.13 -11.42
CA CYS A 144 -7.74 -17.73 -11.42
C CYS A 144 -8.53 -18.77 -12.22
N THR A 145 -9.64 -19.27 -11.67
CA THR A 145 -10.48 -20.27 -12.35
C THR A 145 -11.77 -19.69 -12.93
N THR A 146 -12.15 -18.48 -12.52
CA THR A 146 -13.40 -17.83 -12.95
C THR A 146 -13.23 -16.96 -14.19
N ARG A 147 -12.02 -16.40 -14.38
CA ARG A 147 -11.64 -15.53 -15.51
C ARG A 147 -10.21 -15.86 -15.97
N THR A 148 -10.01 -17.09 -16.44
CA THR A 148 -8.69 -17.62 -16.82
C THR A 148 -8.02 -16.83 -17.93
N GLU A 149 -8.81 -16.30 -18.86
CA GLU A 149 -8.39 -15.49 -19.99
C GLU A 149 -7.72 -14.18 -19.57
N LEU A 150 -8.02 -13.68 -18.37
CA LEU A 150 -7.49 -12.43 -17.85
C LEU A 150 -6.20 -12.60 -17.05
N VAL A 151 -5.77 -13.83 -16.74
CA VAL A 151 -4.58 -14.09 -15.91
C VAL A 151 -3.31 -13.57 -16.57
N SER A 152 -3.23 -13.69 -17.90
CA SER A 152 -2.11 -13.22 -18.71
C SER A 152 -2.34 -11.84 -19.34
N ALA A 153 -3.49 -11.20 -19.07
CA ALA A 153 -3.80 -9.90 -19.64
C ALA A 153 -2.85 -8.83 -19.10
N ALA A 154 -2.41 -7.96 -19.99
CA ALA A 154 -1.63 -6.78 -19.65
C ALA A 154 -2.58 -5.67 -19.17
N ILE A 155 -2.37 -5.22 -17.93
CA ILE A 155 -3.23 -4.24 -17.26
C ILE A 155 -2.41 -2.97 -17.04
N ASP A 156 -3.00 -1.83 -17.38
CA ASP A 156 -2.45 -0.52 -17.02
C ASP A 156 -2.71 -0.27 -15.54
N LEU A 157 -1.65 -0.40 -14.74
CA LEU A 157 -1.69 -0.36 -13.29
C LEU A 157 -1.11 0.94 -12.75
N ILE A 158 -1.78 1.46 -11.73
CA ILE A 158 -1.26 2.53 -10.86
C ILE A 158 -1.25 1.97 -9.44
N VAL A 159 -0.08 1.96 -8.82
CA VAL A 159 0.08 1.59 -7.41
C VAL A 159 0.47 2.84 -6.63
N THR A 160 -0.26 3.14 -5.56
CA THR A 160 0.08 4.28 -4.70
C THR A 160 0.34 3.82 -3.28
N MET A 161 1.37 4.42 -2.67
CA MET A 161 1.67 4.28 -1.25
C MET A 161 1.97 5.69 -0.70
N PRO A 162 0.97 6.41 -0.16
CA PRO A 162 1.10 7.82 0.26
C PRO A 162 2.09 8.10 1.38
N ALA A 163 2.69 7.06 1.95
CA ALA A 163 3.63 7.14 3.06
C ALA A 163 4.65 6.00 2.97
N ALA A 164 5.28 5.87 1.81
CA ALA A 164 6.32 4.89 1.56
C ALA A 164 7.54 5.19 2.43
N PRO A 165 8.08 4.22 3.19
CA PRO A 165 9.35 4.43 3.87
C PRO A 165 10.45 4.61 2.82
N SER A 166 11.25 5.65 2.99
CA SER A 166 12.38 5.92 2.10
C SER A 166 13.58 6.51 2.82
N ARG A 167 13.48 6.71 4.14
CA ARG A 167 14.44 7.46 4.96
C ARG A 167 14.72 8.86 4.42
N GLY A 168 13.74 9.44 3.73
CA GLY A 168 13.85 10.75 3.07
C GLY A 168 14.58 10.71 1.72
N ALA A 169 14.98 9.53 1.23
CA ALA A 169 15.61 9.39 -0.07
C ALA A 169 14.55 9.23 -1.18
N THR A 170 14.64 10.01 -2.24
CA THR A 170 13.73 9.91 -3.40
C THR A 170 14.26 8.99 -4.49
N ASP A 171 15.52 8.55 -4.43
CA ASP A 171 16.16 7.77 -5.50
C ASP A 171 16.02 6.25 -5.32
N LEU A 172 15.76 5.75 -4.11
CA LEU A 172 15.72 4.31 -3.84
C LEU A 172 14.60 3.60 -4.62
N ALA A 173 13.36 4.10 -4.55
CA ALA A 173 12.25 3.47 -5.25
C ALA A 173 12.45 3.46 -6.79
N PRO A 174 12.89 4.56 -7.44
CA PRO A 174 13.27 4.53 -8.85
C PRO A 174 14.34 3.49 -9.17
N ARG A 175 15.34 3.30 -8.32
CA ARG A 175 16.41 2.30 -8.53
C ARG A 175 15.93 0.86 -8.38
N LEU A 176 14.89 0.62 -7.59
CA LEU A 176 14.32 -0.72 -7.37
C LEU A 176 13.27 -1.09 -8.42
N PHE A 177 12.34 -0.19 -8.69
CA PHE A 177 11.18 -0.46 -9.56
C PHE A 177 11.42 -0.04 -11.02
N GLY A 178 12.25 0.97 -11.26
CA GLY A 178 12.55 1.46 -12.62
C GLY A 178 13.10 0.37 -13.56
N PRO A 179 14.10 -0.45 -13.14
CA PRO A 179 14.61 -1.54 -13.97
C PRO A 179 13.55 -2.59 -14.36
N LEU A 180 12.47 -2.71 -13.59
CA LEU A 180 11.37 -3.65 -13.87
C LEU A 180 10.33 -3.08 -14.85
N GLY A 181 10.55 -1.87 -15.38
CA GLY A 181 9.65 -1.21 -16.32
C GLY A 181 8.57 -0.33 -15.67
N TRP A 182 8.63 -0.09 -14.36
CA TRP A 182 7.75 0.90 -13.73
C TRP A 182 8.24 2.31 -14.03
N ASN A 183 7.31 3.20 -14.36
CA ASN A 183 7.52 4.62 -14.17
C ASN A 183 7.27 4.97 -12.70
N VAL A 184 8.25 5.60 -12.06
CA VAL A 184 8.29 5.80 -10.60
C VAL A 184 8.31 7.29 -10.30
N GLU A 185 7.31 7.73 -9.56
CA GLU A 185 7.24 9.08 -9.01
C GLU A 185 7.35 9.01 -7.49
N THR A 186 8.25 9.81 -6.93
CA THR A 186 8.43 9.96 -5.48
C THR A 186 8.42 11.42 -5.12
N THR A 187 7.49 11.81 -4.25
CA THR A 187 7.41 13.18 -3.73
C THR A 187 7.76 13.19 -2.24
N PRO A 188 8.77 13.97 -1.79
CA PRO A 188 9.05 14.14 -0.37
C PRO A 188 7.84 14.64 0.40
N ILE A 189 7.59 14.05 1.57
CA ILE A 189 6.53 14.51 2.47
C ILE A 189 7.17 15.38 3.55
N PRO A 190 6.79 16.66 3.71
CA PRO A 190 7.34 17.53 4.75
C PRO A 190 7.04 16.95 6.14
N LEU A 191 7.98 17.11 7.09
CA LEU A 191 7.78 16.62 8.46
C LEU A 191 6.55 17.27 9.10
N ASP A 192 6.39 18.58 8.87
CA ASP A 192 5.24 19.38 9.23
C ASP A 192 5.10 20.52 8.20
N SER A 193 3.96 20.58 7.50
CA SER A 193 3.72 21.60 6.47
C SER A 193 3.63 23.02 7.02
N THR A 194 3.37 23.18 8.32
CA THR A 194 3.34 24.48 9.01
C THR A 194 4.72 24.91 9.49
N GLN A 195 5.72 24.01 9.47
CA GLN A 195 7.11 24.28 9.88
C GLN A 195 8.11 23.84 8.78
N PRO A 196 8.17 24.56 7.64
CA PRO A 196 9.02 24.15 6.50
C PRO A 196 10.51 24.02 6.83
N ASN A 197 10.99 24.75 7.83
CA ASN A 197 12.38 24.69 8.29
C ASN A 197 12.75 23.40 9.01
N TRP A 198 11.79 22.52 9.31
CA TRP A 198 12.05 21.20 9.89
C TRP A 198 12.46 20.17 8.84
N GLY A 199 12.29 20.48 7.55
CA GLY A 199 12.64 19.63 6.44
C GLY A 199 11.64 18.49 6.20
N ASP A 200 12.07 17.53 5.39
CA ASP A 200 11.24 16.40 4.98
C ASP A 200 11.20 15.30 6.04
N SER A 201 10.13 14.51 6.00
CA SER A 201 9.98 13.30 6.80
C SER A 201 10.77 12.14 6.22
N GLU A 202 10.79 11.01 6.93
CA GLU A 202 11.41 9.76 6.44
C GLU A 202 10.56 9.03 5.38
N TYR A 203 9.43 9.62 4.98
CA TYR A 203 8.47 9.04 4.04
C TYR A 203 8.36 9.88 2.76
N VAL A 204 8.04 9.20 1.68
CA VAL A 204 7.68 9.79 0.39
C VAL A 204 6.28 9.36 -0.01
N ASP A 205 5.60 10.20 -0.77
CA ASP A 205 4.44 9.79 -1.55
C ASP A 205 4.96 9.06 -2.79
N LEU A 206 4.65 7.76 -2.88
CA LEU A 206 5.12 6.88 -3.95
C LEU A 206 3.98 6.55 -4.91
N VAL A 207 4.21 6.80 -6.20
CA VAL A 207 3.34 6.37 -7.29
C VAL A 207 4.15 5.53 -8.27
N LEU A 208 3.66 4.33 -8.55
CA LEU A 208 4.20 3.44 -9.58
C LEU A 208 3.17 3.31 -10.68
N THR A 209 3.59 3.52 -11.92
CA THR A 209 2.72 3.35 -13.10
C THR A 209 3.38 2.41 -14.10
N GLY A 210 2.60 1.53 -14.71
CA GLY A 210 3.10 0.65 -15.76
C GLY A 210 2.12 -0.44 -16.14
N THR A 211 2.47 -1.17 -17.20
CA THR A 211 1.60 -2.18 -17.81
C THR A 211 2.13 -3.58 -17.51
N PHE A 212 1.40 -4.35 -16.71
CA PHE A 212 1.84 -5.67 -16.25
C PHE A 212 0.66 -6.64 -16.13
N THR A 213 0.97 -7.94 -16.03
CA THR A 213 -0.01 -8.85 -15.43
C THR A 213 -0.15 -8.52 -13.95
N LEU A 214 -1.34 -8.70 -13.39
CA LEU A 214 -1.56 -8.44 -11.96
C LEU A 214 -0.66 -9.29 -11.07
N SER A 215 -0.36 -10.53 -11.48
CA SER A 215 0.56 -11.41 -10.77
C SER A 215 1.97 -10.85 -10.72
N ALA A 216 2.51 -10.38 -11.85
CA ALA A 216 3.85 -9.79 -11.90
C ALA A 216 3.93 -8.53 -11.04
N ALA A 217 2.96 -7.62 -11.16
CA ALA A 217 2.92 -6.40 -10.37
C ALA A 217 2.90 -6.68 -8.85
N LEU A 218 2.03 -7.60 -8.39
CA LEU A 218 1.98 -7.98 -6.98
C LEU A 218 3.27 -8.67 -6.50
N ARG A 219 3.95 -9.43 -7.36
CA ARG A 219 5.25 -10.06 -7.04
C ARG A 219 6.35 -9.01 -6.89
N HIS A 220 6.41 -8.01 -7.76
CA HIS A 220 7.33 -6.88 -7.62
C HIS A 220 7.16 -6.19 -6.27
N LEU A 221 5.91 -5.88 -5.89
CA LEU A 221 5.60 -5.26 -4.59
C LEU A 221 5.96 -6.18 -3.41
N TYR A 222 5.61 -7.46 -3.48
CA TYR A 222 5.91 -8.42 -2.42
C TYR A 222 7.42 -8.52 -2.13
N VAL A 223 8.25 -8.49 -3.18
CA VAL A 223 9.71 -8.60 -3.06
C VAL A 223 10.36 -7.28 -2.64
N LEU A 224 9.90 -6.14 -3.17
CA LEU A 224 10.61 -4.86 -3.03
C LEU A 224 10.11 -3.98 -1.87
N LEU A 225 8.85 -4.13 -1.42
CA LEU A 225 8.35 -3.38 -0.27
C LEU A 225 9.18 -3.59 1.02
N PRO A 226 9.68 -4.80 1.34
CA PRO A 226 10.59 -4.99 2.47
C PRO A 226 11.91 -4.22 2.32
N VAL A 227 12.44 -4.09 1.10
CA VAL A 227 13.71 -3.40 0.84
C VAL A 227 13.59 -1.89 1.09
N LEU A 228 12.42 -1.30 0.80
CA LEU A 228 12.14 0.11 1.11
C LEU A 228 12.21 0.43 2.61
N ASP A 229 11.95 -0.57 3.45
CA ASP A 229 11.87 -0.43 4.91
C ASP A 229 13.28 -0.37 5.56
N ASP A 230 14.31 -1.01 4.96
CA ASP A 230 15.70 -1.15 5.44
C ASP A 230 15.85 -1.42 6.96
N THR A 231 14.80 -1.94 7.61
CA THR A 231 14.80 -2.28 9.03
C THR A 231 15.05 -3.77 9.15
N LYS A 232 16.17 -4.17 9.77
CA LYS A 232 16.59 -5.57 9.94
C LYS A 232 15.39 -6.48 10.27
N HIS A 233 15.02 -7.31 9.30
CA HIS A 233 13.79 -8.10 9.31
C HIS A 233 13.88 -9.25 10.32
N TYR A 234 13.39 -9.04 11.54
CA TYR A 234 13.12 -10.16 12.47
C TYR A 234 11.78 -10.85 12.21
N TRP A 235 11.02 -10.43 11.18
CA TRP A 235 9.67 -10.93 10.89
C TRP A 235 9.53 -11.76 9.60
N VAL A 236 10.61 -11.95 8.85
CA VAL A 236 10.64 -12.88 7.71
C VAL A 236 11.32 -14.15 8.22
N GLY A 237 10.54 -15.15 8.63
CA GLY A 237 11.09 -16.48 8.92
C GLY A 237 11.76 -17.06 7.66
N GLU A 238 12.65 -18.04 7.82
CA GLU A 238 13.33 -18.71 6.68
C GLU A 238 12.33 -19.15 5.60
N ASP A 239 11.14 -19.64 6.00
CA ASP A 239 10.03 -20.01 5.10
C ASP A 239 9.47 -18.87 4.24
N GLU A 240 9.59 -17.62 4.68
CA GLU A 240 9.11 -16.44 3.97
C GLU A 240 10.22 -15.86 3.08
N ALA A 241 11.48 -15.99 3.47
CA ALA A 241 12.63 -15.71 2.59
C ALA A 241 12.63 -16.64 1.36
N ASP A 242 12.39 -17.94 1.54
CA ASP A 242 12.26 -18.89 0.44
C ASP A 242 11.11 -18.55 -0.52
N LYS A 243 10.01 -17.99 0.01
CA LYS A 243 8.89 -17.52 -0.82
C LYS A 243 9.25 -16.26 -1.59
N LEU A 244 10.02 -15.34 -1.00
CA LEU A 244 10.52 -14.15 -1.68
C LEU A 244 11.46 -14.54 -2.82
N VAL A 245 12.36 -15.50 -2.61
CA VAL A 245 13.25 -16.02 -3.68
C VAL A 245 12.45 -16.68 -4.80
N ARG A 246 11.45 -17.51 -4.47
CA ARG A 246 10.56 -18.10 -5.48
C ARG A 246 9.70 -17.05 -6.22
N ALA A 247 9.28 -16.00 -5.52
CA ALA A 247 8.50 -14.91 -6.10
C ALA A 247 9.36 -13.97 -6.97
N ALA A 248 10.63 -13.79 -6.60
CA ALA A 248 11.63 -13.08 -7.39
C ALA A 248 11.92 -13.77 -8.73
N GLY A 249 11.76 -15.09 -8.82
CA GLY A 249 11.90 -15.81 -10.11
C GLY A 249 13.17 -15.43 -10.86
N ASP A 250 13.07 -15.31 -12.18
CA ASP A 250 14.23 -15.04 -13.05
C ASP A 250 14.54 -13.53 -13.22
N TRP A 251 13.63 -12.63 -12.81
CA TRP A 251 13.75 -11.19 -13.09
C TRP A 251 14.71 -10.43 -12.17
N LEU A 252 15.19 -11.07 -11.09
CA LEU A 252 16.12 -10.45 -10.14
C LEU A 252 17.60 -10.69 -10.51
N GLY A 253 17.87 -11.49 -11.55
CA GLY A 253 19.20 -11.95 -11.94
C GLY A 253 19.82 -11.22 -13.15
N ASP A 254 19.08 -10.30 -13.77
CA ASP A 254 19.52 -9.53 -14.95
C ASP A 254 19.86 -8.07 -14.60
#